data_AF-A0A3D1G9M8-F1
#
_entry.id   AF-A0A3D1G9M8-F1
#
_cell.length_a   1.000
_cell.length_b   1.000
_cell.length_c   1.000
_cell.angle_alpha   90.00
_cell.angle_beta   90.00
_cell.angle_gamma   90.00
#
_symmetry.space_group_name_H-M   'P 1'
#
loop_
_entity.id
_entity.type
_entity.pdbx_description
1 polymer ?
#
loop_
_entity_poly.entity_id
_entity_poly.type
_entity_poly.pdbx_seq_one_letter_code
_entity_poly.pdbx_strand_id
1 'polypeptide(L)'
;TILASGEQWEPAAMHLRNSLMLNPDDTEARHNYEKVLAELDKKEQEEEQEQQQDNKPQDPPTAYALEMKKNAEQLVKERKYKEAFDLMQNALQIDKTVSNFNDFIQRIGDVDEIDS
;
A
#
# COMPACT_ATOMS: atom_id res chain seq x y z
N THR A 1 1.32 -4.61 -9.85
CA THR A 1 1.38 -3.41 -10.74
C THR A 1 0.16 -2.48 -10.63
N ILE A 2 -0.33 -2.17 -9.41
CA ILE A 2 -1.41 -1.17 -9.21
C ILE A 2 -0.82 0.23 -8.89
N LEU A 3 0.40 0.29 -8.33
CA LEU A 3 1.12 1.52 -7.98
C LEU A 3 1.27 2.52 -9.14
N ALA A 4 1.51 2.03 -10.36
CA ALA A 4 1.73 2.88 -11.54
C ALA A 4 0.49 3.72 -11.94
N SER A 5 -0.72 3.32 -11.53
CA SER A 5 -1.94 4.07 -11.86
C SER A 5 -2.08 5.30 -10.97
N GLY A 6 -1.76 5.14 -9.67
CA GLY A 6 -1.80 6.18 -8.64
C GLY A 6 -0.97 7.41 -8.97
N GLU A 7 0.29 7.17 -9.36
CA GLU A 7 1.29 8.19 -9.65
C GLU A 7 0.96 9.01 -10.91
N GLN A 8 0.08 8.50 -11.78
CA GLN A 8 -0.38 9.21 -12.98
C GLN A 8 -1.60 10.10 -12.74
N TRP A 9 -2.36 9.86 -11.66
CA TRP A 9 -3.58 10.61 -11.36
C TRP A 9 -3.27 12.04 -10.88
N GLU A 10 -2.20 12.25 -10.09
CA GLU A 10 -1.83 13.59 -9.63
C GLU A 10 -1.41 14.53 -10.77
N PRO A 11 -0.51 14.14 -11.70
CA PRO A 11 -0.25 14.93 -12.90
C PRO A 11 -1.50 15.13 -13.77
N ALA A 12 -2.34 14.09 -13.92
CA ALA A 12 -3.58 14.18 -14.71
C ALA A 12 -4.55 15.20 -14.12
N ALA A 13 -4.72 15.24 -12.80
CA ALA A 13 -5.55 16.23 -12.10
C ALA A 13 -5.04 17.65 -12.38
N MET A 14 -3.72 17.87 -12.33
CA MET A 14 -3.13 19.18 -12.62
C MET A 14 -3.38 19.63 -14.07
N HIS A 15 -3.21 18.72 -15.04
CA HIS A 15 -3.47 19.03 -16.45
C HIS A 15 -4.94 19.33 -16.73
N LEU A 16 -5.86 18.54 -16.18
CA LEU A 16 -7.30 18.75 -16.35
C LEU A 16 -7.78 20.03 -15.67
N ARG A 17 -7.23 20.37 -14.50
CA ARG A 17 -7.48 21.65 -13.82
C ARG A 17 -7.05 22.83 -14.70
N ASN A 18 -5.88 22.76 -15.33
CA ASN A 18 -5.40 23.81 -16.23
C ASN A 18 -6.28 23.90 -17.49
N SER A 19 -6.75 22.78 -18.04
CA SER A 19 -7.69 22.77 -19.17
C SER A 19 -9.00 23.47 -18.82
N LEU A 20 -9.55 23.19 -17.63
CA LEU A 20 -10.78 23.82 -17.13
C LEU A 20 -10.62 25.31 -16.80
N MET A 21 -9.41 25.76 -16.44
CA MET A 21 -9.11 27.19 -16.29
C MET A 21 -9.11 27.93 -17.62
N LEU A 22 -8.69 27.27 -18.70
CA LEU A 22 -8.67 27.83 -20.06
C LEU A 22 -10.04 27.73 -20.74
N ASN A 23 -10.78 26.66 -20.48
CA ASN A 23 -12.12 26.42 -20.98
C ASN A 23 -13.04 25.85 -19.88
N PRO A 24 -13.76 26.71 -19.14
CA PRO A 24 -14.66 26.26 -18.07
C PRO A 24 -15.87 25.44 -18.53
N ASP A 25 -16.25 25.55 -19.82
CA ASP A 25 -17.40 24.85 -20.40
C ASP A 25 -17.02 23.48 -21.01
N ASP A 26 -15.76 23.05 -20.87
CA ASP A 26 -15.30 21.74 -21.31
C ASP A 26 -15.87 20.62 -20.39
N THR A 27 -17.00 20.07 -20.81
CA THR A 27 -17.71 19.01 -20.08
C THR A 27 -16.92 17.72 -20.02
N GLU A 28 -16.06 17.45 -21.01
CA GLU A 28 -15.20 16.25 -21.05
C GLU A 28 -14.05 16.38 -20.05
N ALA A 29 -13.36 17.52 -20.04
CA ALA A 29 -12.32 17.81 -19.05
C ALA A 29 -12.88 17.80 -17.62
N ARG A 30 -14.12 18.29 -17.43
CA ARG A 30 -14.79 18.30 -16.13
C ARG A 30 -15.09 16.88 -15.64
N HIS A 31 -15.71 16.06 -16.50
CA HIS A 31 -16.00 14.67 -16.17
C HIS A 31 -14.73 13.87 -15.86
N ASN A 32 -13.67 14.07 -16.66
CA ASN A 32 -12.40 13.41 -16.42
C ASN A 32 -11.74 13.90 -15.12
N TYR A 33 -11.83 15.19 -14.79
CA TYR A 33 -11.30 15.73 -13.55
C TYR A 33 -12.00 15.15 -12.31
N GLU A 34 -13.33 15.07 -12.34
CA GLU A 34 -14.12 14.47 -11.26
C GLU A 34 -13.77 12.99 -11.05
N LYS A 35 -13.56 12.23 -12.14
CA LYS A 35 -13.12 10.83 -12.07
C LYS A 35 -11.72 10.70 -11.43
N VAL A 36 -10.78 11.55 -11.82
CA VAL A 36 -9.42 11.54 -11.29
C VAL A 36 -9.43 11.85 -9.79
N LEU A 37 -10.23 12.82 -9.34
CA LEU A 37 -10.37 13.14 -7.91
C LEU A 37 -10.95 11.97 -7.10
N ALA A 38 -11.93 11.26 -7.65
CA ALA A 38 -12.50 10.08 -6.97
C ALA A 38 -11.50 8.92 -6.82
N GLU A 39 -10.59 8.74 -7.77
CA GLU A 39 -9.53 7.72 -7.66
C GLU A 39 -8.43 8.14 -6.68
N LEU A 40 -8.11 9.44 -6.58
CA LEU A 40 -7.18 9.95 -5.56
C LEU A 40 -7.74 9.80 -4.14
N ASP A 41 -9.01 10.16 -3.92
CA ASP A 41 -9.69 10.03 -2.62
C ASP A 41 -9.78 8.56 -2.15
N LYS A 42 -10.05 7.62 -3.07
CA LYS A 42 -10.00 6.18 -2.74
C LYS A 42 -8.61 5.74 -2.32
N LYS A 43 -7.57 6.22 -3.02
CA LYS A 43 -6.17 5.88 -2.69
C LYS A 43 -5.78 6.42 -1.32
N GLU A 44 -6.14 7.67 -1.01
CA GLU A 44 -5.93 8.25 0.32
C GLU A 44 -6.69 7.47 1.41
N GLN A 45 -7.93 7.05 1.16
CA GLN A 45 -8.71 6.25 2.10
C GLN A 45 -8.14 4.83 2.30
N GLU A 46 -7.61 4.21 1.26
CA GLU A 46 -6.93 2.92 1.35
C GLU A 46 -5.65 3.05 2.19
N GLU A 47 -4.82 4.06 1.93
CA GLU A 47 -3.61 4.34 2.71
C GLU A 47 -3.92 4.67 4.18
N GLU A 48 -4.99 5.44 4.44
CA GLU A 48 -5.44 5.75 5.81
C GLU A 48 -5.98 4.52 6.54
N GLN A 49 -6.69 3.61 5.87
CA GLN A 49 -7.19 2.37 6.48
C GLN A 49 -6.05 1.41 6.84
N GLU A 50 -5.01 1.35 6.02
CA GLU A 50 -3.79 0.59 6.31
C GLU A 50 -3.06 1.16 7.52
N GLN A 51 -2.89 2.49 7.61
CA GLN A 51 -2.26 3.15 8.76
C GLN A 51 -3.09 3.07 10.05
N GLN A 52 -4.43 3.01 9.94
CA GLN A 52 -5.32 2.88 11.11
C GLN A 52 -5.35 1.46 11.70
N GLN A 53 -4.96 0.42 10.95
CA GLN A 53 -4.73 -0.90 11.54
C GLN A 53 -3.53 -0.91 12.49
N ASP A 54 -2.51 -0.10 12.23
CA ASP A 54 -1.31 -0.04 13.07
C ASP A 54 -1.49 0.74 14.39
N ASN A 55 -2.39 1.71 14.42
CA ASN A 55 -2.57 2.62 15.57
C ASN A 55 -3.49 2.11 16.71
N LYS A 56 -3.97 0.87 16.67
CA LYS A 56 -4.63 0.27 17.84
C LYS A 56 -3.55 -0.15 18.84
N PRO A 57 -3.81 -0.08 20.17
CA PRO A 57 -2.91 -0.70 21.14
C PRO A 57 -2.77 -2.19 20.80
N GLN A 58 -1.63 -2.57 20.22
CA GLN A 58 -1.36 -3.95 19.88
C GLN A 58 -0.81 -4.64 21.12
N ASP A 59 -1.32 -5.84 21.41
CA ASP A 59 -0.68 -6.70 22.40
C ASP A 59 0.77 -6.95 21.99
N PRO A 60 1.71 -7.03 22.96
CA PRO A 60 3.12 -7.27 22.64
C PRO A 60 3.28 -8.58 21.83
N PRO A 61 4.25 -8.63 20.89
CA PRO A 61 4.46 -9.82 20.07
C PRO A 61 4.67 -11.09 20.89
N THR A 62 4.02 -12.18 20.48
CA THR A 62 4.28 -13.50 21.08
C THR A 62 5.65 -14.04 20.65
N ALA A 63 6.09 -15.13 21.30
CA ALA A 63 7.28 -15.86 20.86
C ALA A 63 7.14 -16.40 19.43
N TYR A 64 5.93 -16.82 19.04
CA TYR A 64 5.64 -17.28 17.68
C TYR A 64 5.81 -16.14 16.68
N ALA A 65 5.23 -14.97 16.95
CA ALA A 65 5.35 -13.80 16.09
C ALA A 65 6.83 -13.39 15.89
N LEU A 66 7.62 -13.39 16.97
CA LEU A 66 9.06 -13.12 16.92
C LEU A 66 9.84 -14.15 16.09
N GLU A 67 9.48 -15.44 16.20
CA GLU A 67 10.10 -16.51 15.42
C GLU A 67 9.79 -16.37 13.92
N MET A 68 8.52 -16.09 13.57
CA MET A 68 8.11 -15.87 12.19
C MET A 68 8.85 -14.68 11.56
N LYS A 69 8.96 -13.56 12.29
CA LYS A 69 9.75 -12.41 11.86
C LYS A 69 11.20 -12.79 11.59
N LYS A 70 11.84 -13.51 12.51
CA LYS A 70 13.25 -13.94 12.35
C LYS A 70 13.44 -14.83 11.12
N ASN A 71 12.50 -15.74 10.86
CA ASN A 71 12.54 -16.61 9.68
C ASN A 71 12.35 -15.82 8.39
N ALA A 72 11.42 -14.86 8.38
CA ALA A 72 11.22 -13.95 7.25
C ALA A 72 12.47 -13.07 6.99
N GLU A 73 13.13 -12.55 8.02
CA GLU A 73 14.39 -11.81 7.88
C GLU A 73 15.51 -12.68 7.27
N GLN A 74 15.53 -13.98 7.56
CA GLN A 74 16.47 -14.90 6.94
C GLN A 74 16.17 -15.09 5.45
N LEU A 75 14.90 -15.24 5.08
CA LEU A 75 14.47 -15.31 3.68
C LEU A 75 14.79 -14.02 2.92
N VAL A 76 14.62 -12.85 3.54
CA VAL A 76 15.01 -11.54 2.98
C VAL A 76 16.52 -11.48 2.71
N LYS A 77 17.37 -11.99 3.61
CA LYS A 77 18.83 -12.06 3.37
C LYS A 77 19.19 -12.95 2.18
N GLU A 78 18.37 -13.96 1.92
CA GLU A 78 18.47 -14.85 0.76
C GLU A 78 17.82 -14.26 -0.50
N ARG A 79 17.30 -13.03 -0.44
CA ARG A 79 16.53 -12.34 -1.51
C ARG A 79 15.25 -13.07 -1.92
N LYS A 80 14.71 -13.89 -1.03
CA LYS A 80 13.44 -14.61 -1.22
C LYS A 80 12.28 -13.77 -0.68
N TYR A 81 12.04 -12.62 -1.29
CA TYR A 81 11.07 -11.63 -0.82
C TYR A 81 9.64 -12.19 -0.83
N LYS A 82 9.23 -12.83 -1.92
CA LYS A 82 7.96 -13.55 -2.01
C LYS A 82 7.73 -14.57 -0.89
N GLU A 83 8.70 -15.45 -0.64
CA GLU A 83 8.58 -16.46 0.42
C GLU A 83 8.51 -15.82 1.82
N ALA A 84 9.27 -14.74 2.04
CA ALA A 84 9.22 -13.99 3.29
C ALA A 84 7.85 -13.34 3.51
N PHE A 85 7.29 -12.74 2.45
CA PHE A 85 5.98 -12.09 2.48
C PHE A 85 4.87 -13.12 2.73
N ASP A 86 4.85 -14.20 1.96
CA ASP A 86 3.86 -15.27 2.11
C ASP A 86 3.95 -15.92 3.50
N LEU A 87 5.16 -16.10 4.07
CA LEU A 87 5.35 -16.60 5.44
C LEU A 87 4.68 -15.69 6.47
N MET A 88 4.93 -14.38 6.40
CA MET A 88 4.40 -13.43 7.38
C MET A 88 2.88 -13.25 7.24
N GLN A 89 2.35 -13.24 6.01
CA GLN A 89 0.90 -13.17 5.76
C GLN A 89 0.18 -14.39 6.33
N ASN A 90 0.75 -15.60 6.17
CA ASN A 90 0.22 -16.80 6.79
C ASN A 90 0.32 -16.74 8.32
N ALA A 91 1.43 -16.24 8.86
CA ALA A 91 1.61 -16.07 10.29
C ALA A 91 0.57 -15.11 10.90
N LEU A 92 0.20 -14.05 10.20
CA LEU A 92 -0.80 -13.07 10.61
C LEU A 92 -2.22 -13.68 10.74
N GLN A 93 -2.53 -14.70 9.94
CA GLN A 93 -3.79 -15.45 10.06
C GLN A 93 -3.83 -16.34 11.32
N ILE A 94 -2.65 -16.77 11.80
CA ILE A 94 -2.51 -17.67 12.96
C ILE A 94 -2.42 -16.86 14.25
N ASP A 95 -1.59 -15.82 14.25
CA ASP A 95 -1.33 -14.96 15.40
C ASP A 95 -1.44 -13.49 15.00
N LYS A 96 -2.47 -12.83 15.54
CA LYS A 96 -2.74 -11.42 15.25
C LYS A 96 -1.61 -10.50 15.71
N THR A 97 -0.81 -10.88 16.71
CA THR A 97 0.31 -10.04 17.19
C THR A 97 1.45 -9.92 16.15
N VAL A 98 1.40 -10.70 15.07
CA VAL A 98 2.26 -10.51 13.89
C VAL A 98 2.00 -9.15 13.22
N SER A 99 0.82 -8.53 13.43
CA SER A 99 0.54 -7.17 12.94
C SER A 99 1.49 -6.11 13.49
N ASN A 100 2.20 -6.40 14.60
CA ASN A 100 3.23 -5.50 15.14
C ASN A 100 4.41 -5.33 14.17
N PHE A 101 4.45 -6.16 13.13
CA PHE A 101 5.48 -6.16 12.10
C PHE A 101 4.92 -5.78 10.73
N ASN A 102 3.74 -5.16 10.66
CA ASN A 102 3.12 -4.72 9.40
C ASN A 102 4.07 -3.87 8.54
N ASP A 103 4.78 -2.90 9.12
CA ASP A 103 5.82 -2.13 8.42
C ASP A 103 6.86 -3.01 7.72
N PHE A 104 7.27 -4.10 8.38
CA PHE A 104 8.22 -5.05 7.81
C PHE A 104 7.56 -5.89 6.70
N ILE A 105 6.31 -6.31 6.87
CA ILE A 105 5.53 -7.07 5.89
C ILE A 105 5.28 -6.25 4.62
N GLN A 106 4.92 -4.97 4.75
CA GLN A 106 4.75 -4.06 3.61
C GLN A 106 6.06 -3.89 2.84
N ARG A 107 7.15 -3.58 3.55
CA ARG A 107 8.46 -3.37 2.90
C ARG A 107 8.98 -4.58 2.12
N ILE A 108 8.73 -5.81 2.59
CA ILE A 108 9.14 -7.00 1.84
C ILE A 108 8.22 -7.28 0.64
N GLY A 109 6.94 -6.91 0.72
CA GLY A 109 5.99 -6.97 -0.39
C GLY A 109 6.33 -5.97 -1.50
N ASP A 110 6.66 -4.72 -1.15
CA ASP A 110 7.03 -3.68 -2.10
C ASP A 110 8.28 -4.06 -2.91
N VAL A 111 9.27 -4.71 -2.27
CA VAL A 111 10.49 -5.16 -2.94
C VAL A 111 10.19 -6.31 -3.92
N ASP A 112 9.27 -7.21 -3.58
CA ASP A 112 8.84 -8.29 -4.48
C ASP A 112 8.17 -7.75 -5.76
N GLU A 113 7.35 -6.69 -5.64
CA GLU A 113 6.71 -6.05 -6.80
C GLU A 113 7.70 -5.31 -7.72
N ILE A 114 8.87 -4.88 -7.21
CA ILE A 114 9.90 -4.18 -8.01
C ILE A 114 10.78 -5.16 -8.80
N ASP A 115 11.06 -6.34 -8.24
CA ASP A 115 11.93 -7.35 -8.85
C ASP A 115 11.18 -8.31 -9.82
N SER A 116 9.86 -8.14 -10.00
CA SER A 116 8.98 -8.92 -10.89
C SER A 116 8.78 -8.31 -12.28
#